data_AF-V4BWL1-F1
#
_entry.id   AF-V4BWL1-F1
#
_cell.length_a   1.000
_cell.length_b   1.000
_cell.length_c   1.000
_cell.angle_alpha   90.00
_cell.angle_beta   90.00
_cell.angle_gamma   90.00
#
_symmetry.space_group_name_H-M   'P 1'
#
loop_
_entity.id
_entity.type
_entity.pdbx_description
1 polymer ?
#
loop_
_entity_poly.entity_id
_entity_poly.type
_entity_poly.pdbx_seq_one_letter_code
_entity_poly.pdbx_strand_id
1 'polypeptide(L)'
;MRPTVIAECTLRESAAINQILGRRWHALDRSEQSKYYEMARKEKELHLQLYPGWSARDNYAIQSKKKKRKKSDIVDKNRECPNAKKCRARFGMEQQANWCKPCR
;
A
#
# COMPACT_ATOMS: atom_id res chain seq x y z
N MET A 1 -13.88 14.94 -12.99
CA MET A 1 -13.10 13.93 -13.75
C MET A 1 -13.23 12.51 -13.17
N ARG A 2 -13.04 12.29 -11.87
CA ARG A 2 -13.22 10.95 -11.27
C ARG A 2 -14.69 10.46 -11.26
N PRO A 3 -15.70 11.28 -10.93
CA PRO A 3 -17.11 10.88 -10.99
C PRO A 3 -17.59 10.56 -12.42
N THR A 4 -17.09 11.30 -13.41
CA THR A 4 -17.41 11.09 -14.82
C THR A 4 -16.80 9.78 -15.34
N VAL A 5 -15.56 9.46 -14.95
CA VAL A 5 -14.94 8.15 -15.26
C VAL A 5 -15.67 6.99 -14.59
N ILE A 6 -16.20 7.17 -13.38
CA ILE A 6 -17.01 6.16 -12.68
C ILE A 6 -18.35 5.93 -13.39
N ALA A 7 -18.95 6.97 -13.98
CA ALA A 7 -20.20 6.86 -14.72
C ALA A 7 -20.01 6.21 -16.11
N GLU A 8 -18.90 6.49 -16.78
CA GLU A 8 -18.57 5.96 -18.11
C GLU A 8 -17.99 4.54 -18.06
N CYS A 9 -17.48 4.09 -16.91
CA CYS A 9 -16.80 2.81 -16.76
C CYS A 9 -17.56 1.89 -15.80
N THR A 10 -17.98 0.72 -16.28
CA THR A 10 -18.65 -0.32 -15.48
C THR A 10 -17.75 -0.93 -14.40
N LEU A 11 -16.45 -0.65 -14.43
CA LEU A 11 -15.46 -1.07 -13.43
C LEU A 11 -15.54 -0.19 -12.19
N ARG A 12 -16.15 -0.73 -11.13
CA ARG A 12 -16.21 -0.11 -9.79
C ARG A 12 -14.89 -0.14 -9.02
N GLU A 13 -13.88 -0.79 -9.58
CA GLU A 13 -12.59 -0.96 -8.93
C GLU A 13 -11.75 0.32 -9.01
N SER A 14 -11.48 0.91 -7.84
CA SER A 14 -10.71 2.15 -7.69
C SER A 14 -9.34 2.11 -8.40
N ALA A 15 -8.70 0.94 -8.45
CA ALA A 15 -7.42 0.75 -9.13
C ALA A 15 -7.55 0.92 -10.66
N ALA A 16 -8.54 0.28 -11.28
CA ALA A 16 -8.79 0.39 -12.72
C ALA A 16 -9.18 1.82 -13.12
N ILE A 17 -10.02 2.46 -12.32
CA ILE A 17 -10.39 3.87 -12.49
C ILE A 17 -9.15 4.77 -12.46
N ASN A 18 -8.23 4.55 -11.51
CA ASN A 18 -7.01 5.34 -11.40
C ASN A 18 -6.05 5.11 -12.58
N GLN A 19 -6.04 3.92 -13.19
CA GLN A 19 -5.28 3.68 -14.43
C GLN A 19 -5.84 4.49 -15.60
N ILE A 20 -7.17 4.55 -15.75
CA ILE A 20 -7.83 5.36 -16.78
C ILE A 20 -7.55 6.85 -16.54
N LEU A 21 -7.63 7.31 -15.29
CA LEU A 21 -7.32 8.69 -14.94
C LEU A 21 -5.87 9.06 -15.27
N GLY A 22 -4.91 8.17 -15.03
CA GLY A 22 -3.52 8.39 -15.42
C GLY A 22 -3.37 8.57 -16.93
N ARG A 23 -4.03 7.73 -17.74
CA ARG A 23 -4.03 7.88 -19.20
C ARG A 23 -4.64 9.21 -19.64
N ARG A 24 -5.81 9.58 -19.08
CA ARG A 24 -6.47 10.85 -19.40
C ARG A 24 -5.61 12.05 -19.00
N TRP A 25 -4.92 12.00 -17.86
CA TRP A 25 -4.00 13.05 -17.43
C TRP A 25 -2.86 13.28 -18.42
N HIS A 26 -2.23 12.20 -18.89
CA HIS A 26 -1.14 12.31 -19.87
C HIS A 26 -1.59 12.77 -21.25
N ALA A 27 -2.89 12.62 -21.56
CA ALA A 27 -3.48 13.13 -22.80
C ALA A 27 -3.88 14.62 -22.72
N LEU A 28 -3.89 15.24 -21.53
CA LEU A 28 -4.20 16.67 -21.38
C LEU A 28 -3.02 17.54 -21.85
N ASP A 29 -3.35 18.68 -22.45
CA ASP A 29 -2.35 19.65 -22.86
C ASP A 29 -1.71 20.36 -21.66
N ARG A 30 -0.54 20.96 -21.89
CA ARG A 30 0.23 21.60 -20.80
C ARG A 30 -0.52 22.76 -20.17
N SER A 31 -1.29 23.51 -20.95
CA SER A 31 -2.17 24.59 -20.47
C SER A 31 -3.26 24.05 -19.54
N GLU A 32 -3.88 22.93 -19.91
CA GLU A 32 -4.91 22.27 -19.11
C GLU A 32 -4.33 21.69 -17.81
N GLN A 33 -3.17 21.04 -17.88
CA GLN A 33 -2.44 20.57 -16.69
C GLN A 33 -2.10 21.74 -15.76
N SER A 34 -1.70 22.90 -16.30
CA SER A 34 -1.34 24.10 -15.53
C SER A 34 -2.45 24.55 -14.58
N LYS A 35 -3.72 24.48 -15.03
CA LYS A 35 -4.88 24.79 -14.21
C LYS A 35 -4.93 23.92 -12.95
N TYR A 36 -4.66 22.63 -13.07
CA TYR A 36 -4.63 21.71 -11.92
C TYR A 36 -3.47 21.99 -10.98
N TYR A 37 -2.30 22.37 -11.50
CA TYR A 37 -1.17 22.80 -10.66
C TYR A 37 -1.45 24.09 -9.90
N GLU A 38 -2.15 25.05 -10.50
CA GLU A 38 -2.56 26.27 -9.80
C GLU A 38 -3.59 25.98 -8.70
N MET A 39 -4.60 25.15 -8.98
CA MET A 39 -5.56 24.72 -7.95
C MET A 39 -4.86 24.00 -6.79
N ALA A 40 -3.93 23.09 -7.09
CA ALA A 40 -3.16 22.38 -6.07
C ALA A 40 -2.28 23.33 -5.22
N ARG A 41 -1.71 24.38 -5.82
CA ARG A 41 -0.96 25.41 -5.07
C ARG A 41 -1.88 26.17 -4.10
N LYS A 42 -3.05 26.63 -4.56
CA LYS A 42 -4.03 27.33 -3.72
C LYS A 42 -4.50 26.47 -2.55
N GLU A 43 -4.84 25.21 -2.79
CA GLU A 43 -5.23 24.30 -1.70
C GLU A 43 -4.09 24.03 -0.72
N LYS A 44 -2.85 23.89 -1.20
CA LYS A 44 -1.69 23.72 -0.33
C LYS A 44 -1.48 24.92 0.59
N GLU A 45 -1.56 26.13 0.05
CA GLU A 45 -1.43 27.36 0.84
C GLU A 45 -2.54 27.47 1.89
N LEU A 46 -3.79 27.23 1.48
CA LEU A 46 -4.93 27.22 2.40
C LEU A 46 -4.77 26.17 3.50
N HIS A 47 -4.31 24.96 3.16
CA HIS A 47 -4.09 23.90 4.14
C HIS A 47 -3.03 24.29 5.18
N LEU A 48 -1.95 24.96 4.77
CA LEU A 48 -0.92 25.44 5.68
C LEU A 48 -1.45 26.53 6.62
N GLN A 49 -2.35 27.39 6.14
CA GLN A 49 -3.00 28.43 6.96
C GLN A 49 -3.98 27.82 7.98
N LEU A 50 -4.81 26.86 7.54
CA LEU A 50 -5.83 26.23 8.39
C LEU A 50 -5.23 25.25 9.40
N TYR A 51 -4.12 24.59 9.05
CA TYR A 51 -3.46 23.59 9.89
C TYR A 51 -1.97 23.89 10.08
N PRO A 52 -1.63 24.94 10.85
CA PRO A 52 -0.24 25.23 11.19
C PRO A 52 0.40 24.03 11.90
N GLY A 53 1.56 23.58 11.42
CA GLY A 53 2.29 22.44 12.00
C GLY A 53 1.82 21.05 11.55
N TRP A 54 0.81 20.95 10.66
CA TRP A 54 0.43 19.66 10.10
C TRP A 54 1.56 19.03 9.28
N SER A 55 1.85 17.76 9.56
CA SER A 55 2.83 16.97 8.83
C SER A 55 2.23 15.65 8.37
N ALA A 56 2.40 15.33 7.08
CA ALA A 56 1.98 14.04 6.54
C ALA A 56 2.80 12.85 7.08
N ARG A 57 3.91 13.12 7.79
CA ARG A 57 4.87 12.12 8.27
C ARG A 57 4.19 11.03 9.10
N ASP A 58 3.31 11.41 10.02
CA ASP A 58 2.64 10.47 10.91
C ASP A 58 1.62 9.60 10.16
N ASN A 59 0.93 10.17 9.17
CA ASN A 59 -0.06 9.45 8.36
C ASN A 59 0.57 8.35 7.50
N TYR A 60 1.71 8.62 6.84
CA TYR A 60 2.41 7.61 6.03
C TYR A 60 3.08 6.52 6.89
N ALA A 61 3.59 6.87 8.07
CA ALA A 61 4.16 5.91 9.02
C ALA A 61 3.09 4.92 9.55
N ILE A 62 1.87 5.40 9.80
CA ILE A 62 0.75 4.56 10.22
C ILE A 62 0.30 3.63 9.07
N GLN A 63 0.20 4.13 7.84
CA GLN A 63 -0.19 3.31 6.69
C GLN A 63 0.84 2.23 6.35
N SER A 64 2.14 2.54 6.43
CA SER A 64 3.21 1.54 6.22
C SER A 64 3.20 0.45 7.30
N LYS A 65 2.98 0.81 8.57
CA LYS A 65 2.78 -0.15 9.67
C LYS A 65 1.53 -1.02 9.47
N LYS A 66 0.41 -0.44 9.03
CA LYS A 66 -0.84 -1.18 8.74
C LYS A 66 -0.67 -2.14 7.56
N LYS A 67 0.06 -1.74 6.51
CA LYS A 67 0.40 -2.62 5.37
C LYS A 67 1.33 -3.76 5.81
N LYS A 68 2.28 -3.52 6.71
CA LYS A 68 3.15 -4.54 7.30
C LYS A 68 2.38 -5.55 8.16
N ARG A 69 1.44 -5.10 8.98
CA ARG A 69 0.53 -5.98 9.76
C ARG A 69 -0.35 -6.83 8.85
N LYS A 70 -0.95 -6.23 7.81
CA LYS A 70 -1.75 -6.99 6.83
C LYS A 70 -0.92 -8.01 6.05
N LYS A 71 0.36 -7.72 5.78
CA LYS A 71 1.32 -8.67 5.19
C LYS A 71 1.67 -9.81 6.17
N SER A 72 1.87 -9.53 7.46
CA SER A 72 2.14 -10.57 8.47
C SER A 72 0.92 -11.47 8.69
N ASP A 73 -0.30 -10.93 8.73
CA ASP A 73 -1.52 -11.73 8.91
C ASP A 73 -1.77 -12.68 7.72
N ILE A 74 -1.40 -12.28 6.50
CA ILE A 74 -1.45 -13.15 5.30
C ILE A 74 -0.36 -14.23 5.35
N VAL A 75 0.82 -13.91 5.90
CA VAL A 75 1.92 -14.87 6.04
C VAL A 75 1.66 -15.87 7.16
N ASP A 76 1.01 -15.48 8.27
CA ASP A 76 0.64 -16.39 9.35
C ASP A 76 -0.52 -17.32 8.99
N LYS A 77 -1.50 -16.88 8.19
CA LYS A 77 -2.56 -17.79 7.68
C LYS A 77 -2.06 -18.82 6.66
N ASN A 78 -0.86 -18.64 6.11
CA ASN A 78 -0.22 -19.57 5.17
C ASN A 78 0.93 -20.37 5.81
N ARG A 79 1.03 -20.35 7.16
CA ARG A 79 2.08 -21.02 7.94
C ARG A 79 1.70 -22.39 8.50
N GLU A 80 0.51 -22.90 8.22
CA GLU A 80 0.26 -24.33 8.33
C GLU A 80 0.67 -25.03 7.03
N CYS A 81 1.94 -24.84 6.66
CA CYS A 81 2.61 -25.69 5.71
C CYS A 81 3.29 -26.82 6.52
N PRO A 82 3.01 -28.10 6.29
CA PRO A 82 3.52 -29.23 7.10
C PRO A 82 5.06 -29.36 7.11
N ASN A 83 5.76 -28.50 6.35
CA ASN A 83 7.21 -28.44 6.24
C ASN A 83 7.79 -27.15 6.84
N ALA A 84 7.28 -26.73 8.01
CA ALA A 84 7.97 -25.74 8.83
C ALA A 84 9.36 -26.31 9.17
N LYS A 85 10.43 -25.66 8.68
CA LYS A 85 11.84 -26.10 8.78
C LYS A 85 12.15 -26.63 10.17
N LYS A 86 12.18 -27.95 10.31
CA LYS A 86 12.44 -28.61 11.59
C LYS A 86 13.95 -28.62 11.88
N CYS A 87 14.54 -27.49 12.25
CA CYS A 87 15.98 -27.39 12.46
C CYS A 87 16.36 -27.29 13.95
N ARG A 88 17.61 -27.66 14.29
CA ARG A 88 18.16 -27.57 15.65
C ARG A 88 17.95 -26.19 16.30
N ALA A 89 18.11 -25.12 15.52
CA ALA A 89 17.94 -23.74 15.99
C ALA A 89 16.51 -23.40 16.46
N ARG A 90 15.50 -24.16 16.01
CA ARG A 90 14.10 -23.99 16.46
C ARG A 90 13.69 -24.97 17.55
N PHE A 91 14.17 -26.21 17.47
CA PHE A 91 13.63 -27.31 18.29
C PHE A 91 14.52 -27.66 19.50
N GLY A 92 15.72 -27.09 19.60
CA GLY A 92 16.64 -27.38 20.71
C GLY A 92 17.10 -28.85 20.74
N MET A 93 18.03 -29.18 21.65
CA MET A 93 18.66 -30.51 21.74
C MET A 93 17.71 -31.63 22.22
N GLU A 94 16.59 -31.28 22.84
CA GLU A 94 15.65 -32.22 23.45
C GLU A 94 14.71 -32.87 22.43
N GLN A 95 14.51 -32.23 21.27
CA GLN A 95 13.56 -32.67 20.24
C GLN A 95 14.25 -33.12 18.94
N GLN A 96 15.36 -33.88 19.06
CA GLN A 96 16.15 -34.40 17.94
C GLN A 96 15.34 -35.21 16.92
N ALA A 97 14.33 -35.96 17.39
CA ALA A 97 13.45 -36.76 16.53
C ALA A 97 12.72 -35.89 15.49
N ASN A 98 12.48 -34.62 15.81
CA ASN A 98 11.82 -33.70 14.92
C ASN A 98 12.78 -33.00 13.97
N TRP A 99 14.10 -33.08 14.15
CA TRP A 99 15.03 -32.39 13.27
C TRP A 99 15.03 -32.95 11.84
N CYS A 100 15.28 -32.08 10.87
CA CYS A 100 15.50 -32.43 9.47
C CYS A 100 16.82 -33.20 9.33
N LYS A 101 16.93 -34.02 8.28
CA LYS A 101 18.11 -34.87 8.04
C LYS A 101 19.45 -34.11 8.06
N PRO A 102 19.57 -32.86 7.54
CA PRO A 102 20.81 -32.10 7.65
C PRO A 102 21.15 -31.59 9.06
N CYS A 103 20.16 -31.55 9.97
CA CYS A 103 20.36 -31.08 11.34
C CYS A 103 20.50 -32.20 12.36
N ARG A 104 19.97 -33.41 12.08
CA ARG A 104 20.27 -34.64 12.83
C ARG A 104 21.73 -34.99 12.68
#